data_AF-A0A0A9Z7H1-F1
#
_entry.id   AF-A0A0A9Z7H1-F1
#
_cell.length_a   1.000
_cell.length_b   1.000
_cell.length_c   1.000
_cell.angle_alpha   90.00
_cell.angle_beta   90.00
_cell.angle_gamma   90.00
#
_symmetry.space_group_name_H-M   'P 1'
#
loop_
_entity.id
_entity.type
_entity.pdbx_description
1 polymer ?
#
loop_
_entity_poly.entity_id
_entity_poly.type
_entity_poly.pdbx_seq_one_letter_code
_entity_poly.pdbx_strand_id
1 'polypeptide(L)'
;ADKVFESDRDMNKRGRGVYDELIHKSGKMSLVKWVDNKIVTIGSSYIGAEPVGTIQRWVKGDNGRGRTGVTCPQAIFEYNSFMGGVDLGDMLCALYRTNHRSHRYYMPILPS
;
A
#
# COMPACT_ATOMS: atom_id res chain seq x y z
N ALA A 1 -7.87 -0.07 27.38
CA ALA A 1 -7.34 1.01 26.52
C ALA A 1 -7.51 0.58 25.08
N ASP A 2 -7.95 1.47 24.20
CA ASP A 2 -7.92 1.17 22.76
C ASP A 2 -6.45 1.13 22.33
N LYS A 3 -6.06 0.05 21.65
CA LYS A 3 -4.68 -0.12 21.17
C LYS A 3 -4.44 0.93 20.09
N VAL A 4 -3.38 1.72 20.23
CA VAL A 4 -2.97 2.75 19.25
C VAL A 4 -1.65 2.30 18.62
N PHE A 5 -1.43 2.67 17.37
CA PHE A 5 -0.21 2.37 16.65
C PHE A 5 1.02 2.94 17.34
N GLU A 6 2.14 2.24 17.20
CA GLU A 6 3.46 2.83 17.45
C GLU A 6 3.67 4.12 16.64
N SER A 7 4.49 5.02 17.20
CA SER A 7 4.80 6.30 16.56
C SER A 7 5.65 6.06 15.31
N ASP A 8 5.38 6.85 14.27
CA ASP A 8 6.12 6.77 13.01
C ASP A 8 7.63 6.99 13.21
N ARG A 9 8.00 7.85 14.17
CA ARG A 9 9.40 8.11 14.50
C ARG A 9 10.09 6.86 15.05
N ASP A 10 9.43 6.12 15.93
CA ASP A 10 10.03 4.96 16.60
C ASP A 10 10.06 3.74 15.69
N MET A 11 9.04 3.55 14.85
CA MET A 11 9.05 2.52 13.82
C MET A 11 10.17 2.75 12.79
N ASN A 12 10.35 3.99 12.33
CA ASN A 12 11.41 4.32 11.38
C ASN A 12 12.82 4.08 11.95
N LYS A 13 13.04 4.30 13.25
CA LYS A 13 14.33 4.01 13.92
C LYS A 13 14.65 2.51 13.93
N ARG A 14 13.63 1.65 14.04
CA ARG A 14 13.81 0.18 14.05
C ARG A 14 14.12 -0.37 12.65
N GLY A 15 13.83 0.40 11.60
CA GLY A 15 14.23 0.12 10.23
C GLY A 15 13.15 -0.51 9.36
N ARG A 16 13.52 -0.76 8.11
CA ARG A 16 12.63 -1.27 7.06
C ARG A 16 12.17 -2.69 7.36
N GLY A 17 10.89 -2.97 7.12
CA GLY A 17 10.27 -4.27 7.37
C GLY A 17 9.49 -4.37 8.68
N VAL A 18 9.69 -3.41 9.59
CA VAL A 18 8.94 -3.34 10.86
C VAL A 18 7.47 -3.08 10.58
N TYR A 19 6.60 -3.78 11.29
CA TYR A 19 5.16 -3.59 11.23
C TYR A 19 4.54 -3.54 12.63
N ASP A 20 3.35 -2.97 12.70
CA ASP A 20 2.46 -3.01 13.85
C ASP A 20 1.03 -3.29 13.33
N GLU A 21 0.25 -4.02 14.11
CA GLU A 21 -1.11 -4.42 13.76
C GLU A 21 -2.09 -4.09 14.89
N LEU A 22 -3.20 -3.46 14.53
CA LEU A 22 -4.34 -3.21 15.40
C LEU A 22 -5.55 -3.99 14.89
N ILE A 23 -6.06 -4.91 15.70
CA ILE A 23 -7.28 -5.64 15.39
C ILE A 23 -8.43 -4.98 16.15
N HIS A 24 -9.51 -4.66 15.44
CA HIS A 24 -10.70 -4.10 16.06
C HIS A 24 -11.34 -5.12 17.02
N LYS A 25 -12.00 -4.65 18.09
CA LYS A 25 -12.57 -5.50 19.15
C LYS A 25 -13.54 -6.56 18.63
N SER A 26 -14.26 -6.28 17.54
CA SER A 26 -15.17 -7.25 16.93
C SER A 26 -14.48 -8.30 16.05
N GLY A 27 -13.16 -8.19 15.84
CA GLY A 27 -12.36 -9.08 14.98
C GLY A 27 -12.58 -8.88 13.48
N LYS A 28 -13.50 -7.99 13.07
CA LYS A 28 -13.90 -7.81 11.67
C LYS A 28 -12.99 -6.91 10.83
N MET A 29 -12.02 -6.26 11.46
CA MET A 29 -11.14 -5.30 10.79
C MET A 29 -9.76 -5.32 11.44
N SER A 30 -8.74 -5.38 10.60
CA SER A 30 -7.35 -5.21 10.97
C SER A 30 -6.80 -3.94 10.32
N LEU A 31 -5.99 -3.19 11.06
CA LEU A 31 -5.18 -2.10 10.56
C LEU A 31 -3.71 -2.52 10.70
N VAL A 32 -2.98 -2.51 9.59
CA VAL A 32 -1.56 -2.86 9.54
C VAL A 32 -0.76 -1.63 9.14
N LYS A 33 0.23 -1.27 9.95
CA LYS A 33 1.21 -0.24 9.66
C LYS A 33 2.56 -0.90 9.38
N TRP A 34 3.27 -0.50 8.34
CA TRP A 34 4.53 -1.11 7.90
C TRP A 34 5.54 -0.10 7.38
N VAL A 35 6.81 -0.33 7.69
CA VAL A 35 7.93 0.53 7.28
C VAL A 35 8.55 0.01 5.99
N ASP A 36 8.34 0.72 4.89
CA ASP A 36 9.12 0.55 3.66
C ASP A 36 10.14 1.69 3.48
N ASN A 37 10.22 2.31 2.30
CA ASN A 37 10.89 3.60 2.14
C ASN A 37 10.15 4.73 2.87
N LYS A 38 8.84 4.57 3.02
CA LYS A 38 7.94 5.39 3.83
C LYS A 38 7.00 4.47 4.58
N ILE A 39 6.40 4.97 5.65
CA ILE A 39 5.39 4.22 6.39
C ILE A 39 4.13 4.12 5.55
N VAL A 40 3.60 2.90 5.47
CA VAL A 40 2.35 2.56 4.82
C VAL A 40 1.39 2.08 5.90
N THR A 41 0.14 2.53 5.85
CA THR A 41 -0.93 2.02 6.71
C THR A 41 -2.07 1.52 5.84
N ILE A 42 -2.49 0.28 6.04
CA ILE A 42 -3.60 -0.36 5.32
C ILE A 42 -4.63 -0.84 6.34
N GLY A 43 -5.90 -0.67 6.00
CA GLY A 43 -7.01 -1.30 6.70
C GLY A 43 -7.64 -2.38 5.84
N SER A 44 -7.97 -3.52 6.45
CA SER A 44 -8.59 -4.65 5.77
C SER A 44 -9.59 -5.34 6.68
N SER A 45 -10.74 -5.73 6.13
CA SER A 45 -11.73 -6.56 6.81
C SER A 45 -11.57 -8.06 6.52
N TYR A 46 -10.60 -8.42 5.69
CA TYR A 46 -10.40 -9.77 5.19
C TYR A 46 -9.14 -10.40 5.76
N ILE A 47 -8.02 -9.67 5.69
CA ILE A 47 -6.69 -10.19 6.00
C ILE A 47 -5.91 -9.22 6.88
N GLY A 48 -5.16 -9.77 7.84
CA GLY A 48 -4.32 -9.02 8.77
C GLY A 48 -2.84 -9.07 8.40
N ALA A 49 -1.99 -8.99 9.42
CA ALA A 49 -0.54 -9.03 9.22
C ALA A 49 0.00 -10.43 8.90
N GLU A 50 -0.62 -11.47 9.46
CA GLU A 50 -0.18 -12.86 9.31
C GLU A 50 -0.82 -13.57 8.09
N PRO A 51 -0.11 -14.51 7.44
CA PRO A 51 1.30 -14.87 7.68
C PRO A 51 2.27 -13.81 7.16
N VAL A 52 3.32 -13.48 7.92
CA VAL A 52 4.36 -12.56 7.44
C VAL A 52 5.24 -13.25 6.39
N GLY A 53 5.29 -12.67 5.20
CA GLY A 53 6.17 -13.08 4.12
C GLY A 53 7.48 -12.28 4.07
N THR A 54 8.35 -12.64 3.14
CA THR A 54 9.53 -11.83 2.77
C THR A 54 9.43 -11.45 1.31
N ILE A 55 9.53 -10.15 1.02
CA ILE A 55 9.53 -9.62 -0.35
C ILE A 55 10.88 -9.04 -0.70
N GLN A 56 11.28 -9.17 -1.96
CA GLN A 56 12.51 -8.57 -2.48
C GLN A 56 12.25 -7.12 -2.85
N ARG A 57 12.91 -6.20 -2.15
CA ARG A 57 12.82 -4.77 -2.42
C ARG A 57 14.14 -4.23 -2.93
N TRP A 58 14.07 -3.32 -3.89
CA TRP A 58 15.22 -2.56 -4.33
C TRP A 58 15.67 -1.58 -3.24
N VAL A 59 16.98 -1.55 -3.01
CA VAL A 59 17.67 -0.61 -2.13
C VAL A 59 18.73 0.11 -2.96
N LYS A 60 18.80 1.43 -2.85
CA LYS A 60 19.94 2.21 -3.32
C LYS A 60 21.01 2.14 -2.24
N GLY A 61 22.16 1.55 -2.55
CA GLY A 61 23.35 1.59 -1.70
C GLY A 61 24.48 2.37 -2.38
N ASP A 62 25.57 2.60 -1.64
CA ASP A 62 26.71 3.41 -2.08
C ASP A 62 27.42 2.86 -3.33
N ASN A 63 27.34 1.53 -3.55
CA ASN A 63 27.98 0.84 -4.68
C ASN A 63 26.99 0.29 -5.73
N GLY A 64 25.71 0.72 -5.73
CA GLY A 64 24.74 0.34 -6.77
C GLY A 64 23.32 0.07 -6.29
N ARG A 65 22.50 -0.53 -7.17
CA ARG A 65 21.12 -0.99 -6.87
C ARG A 65 21.16 -2.45 -6.47
N GLY A 66 20.88 -2.75 -5.21
CA GLY A 66 20.77 -4.12 -4.68
C GLY A 66 19.32 -4.52 -4.39
N ARG A 67 19.06 -5.82 -4.28
CA ARG A 67 17.79 -6.35 -3.74
C ARG A 67 18.02 -6.84 -2.31
N THR A 68 17.14 -6.47 -1.40
CA THR A 68 17.18 -6.91 0.00
C THR A 68 15.83 -7.54 0.34
N GLY A 69 15.88 -8.66 1.08
CA GLY A 69 14.70 -9.27 1.65
C GLY A 69 14.16 -8.42 2.79
N VAL A 70 12.90 -8.02 2.68
CA VAL A 70 12.20 -7.23 3.69
C VAL A 70 10.97 -8.01 4.13
N THR A 71 10.75 -8.11 5.45
CA THR A 71 9.53 -8.69 6.02
C THR A 71 8.32 -7.89 5.56
N CYS A 72 7.28 -8.56 5.09
CA CYS A 72 6.07 -7.95 4.57
C CYS A 72 4.84 -8.65 5.16
N PRO A 73 3.96 -7.91 5.85
CA PRO A 73 2.66 -8.42 6.28
C PRO A 73 1.81 -8.87 5.09
N GLN A 74 0.96 -9.89 5.30
CA GLN A 74 0.12 -10.46 4.24
C GLN A 74 -0.85 -9.45 3.64
N ALA A 75 -1.50 -8.61 4.46
CA ALA A 75 -2.38 -7.55 3.96
C ALA A 75 -1.72 -6.63 2.93
N ILE A 76 -0.43 -6.35 3.10
CA ILE A 76 0.33 -5.48 2.19
C ILE A 76 0.72 -6.23 0.92
N PHE A 77 1.07 -7.50 1.04
CA PHE A 77 1.36 -8.35 -0.10
C PHE A 77 0.12 -8.49 -0.99
N GLU A 78 -1.03 -8.77 -0.39
CA GLU A 78 -2.28 -8.96 -1.10
C GLU A 78 -2.74 -7.67 -1.78
N TYR A 79 -2.70 -6.54 -1.08
CA TYR A 79 -2.96 -5.23 -1.67
C TYR A 79 -2.10 -5.00 -2.93
N ASN A 80 -0.79 -5.21 -2.84
CA ASN A 80 0.11 -4.99 -3.97
C ASN A 80 -0.15 -5.96 -5.13
N SER A 81 -0.65 -7.16 -4.86
CA SER A 81 -0.98 -8.14 -5.89
C SER A 81 -2.18 -7.70 -6.73
N PHE A 82 -3.15 -7.02 -6.12
CA PHE A 82 -4.33 -6.49 -6.81
C PHE A 82 -4.13 -5.12 -7.47
N MET A 83 -3.13 -4.34 -7.05
CA MET A 83 -2.86 -3.02 -7.62
C MET A 83 -2.61 -3.05 -9.14
N GLY A 84 -2.06 -4.14 -9.68
CA GLY A 84 -1.85 -4.27 -11.13
C GLY A 84 -3.13 -4.19 -11.97
N GLY A 85 -4.28 -4.56 -11.42
CA GLY A 85 -5.57 -4.41 -12.09
C GLY A 85 -6.05 -2.96 -12.14
N VAL A 86 -5.77 -2.18 -11.09
CA VAL A 86 -6.08 -0.74 -11.04
C VAL A 86 -5.24 0.01 -12.07
N ASP A 87 -3.93 -0.25 -12.10
CA ASP A 87 -3.01 0.39 -13.05
C ASP A 87 -3.38 0.07 -14.51
N LEU A 88 -3.83 -1.15 -14.80
CA LEU A 88 -4.33 -1.53 -16.12
C LEU A 88 -5.63 -0.79 -16.47
N GLY A 89 -6.56 -0.70 -15.51
CA GLY A 89 -7.79 0.08 -15.68
C GLY A 89 -7.49 1.54 -16.01
N ASP A 90 -6.60 2.17 -15.25
CA ASP A 90 -6.18 3.56 -15.46
C ASP A 90 -5.52 3.76 -16.83
N MET A 91 -4.68 2.81 -17.25
CA MET A 91 -4.05 2.82 -18.57
C MET A 91 -5.09 2.75 -19.70
N LEU A 92 -6.07 1.84 -19.60
CA LEU A 92 -7.13 1.69 -20.59
C LEU A 92 -8.03 2.93 -20.62
N CYS A 93 -8.40 3.46 -19.45
CA CYS A 93 -9.13 4.72 -19.33
C CYS A 93 -8.38 5.88 -19.97
N ALA A 94 -7.05 5.95 -19.83
CA ALA A 94 -6.24 6.97 -20.48
C ALA A 94 -6.14 6.78 -22.00
N LEU A 95 -5.97 5.54 -22.48
CA LEU A 95 -5.83 5.22 -23.89
C LEU A 95 -7.12 5.49 -24.69
N TYR A 96 -8.27 5.14 -24.12
CA TYR A 96 -9.59 5.28 -24.75
C TYR A 96 -10.32 6.56 -24.31
N ARG A 97 -9.63 7.53 -23.71
CA ARG A 97 -10.25 8.77 -23.24
C ARG A 97 -10.73 9.62 -24.42
N THR A 98 -12.05 9.80 -24.54
CA THR A 98 -12.62 10.76 -25.50
C THR A 98 -12.25 12.18 -25.07
N ASN A 99 -11.39 12.85 -25.85
CA ASN A 99 -10.84 14.15 -25.50
C ASN A 99 -11.86 15.28 -25.74
N HIS A 100 -12.79 15.46 -24.80
CA HIS A 100 -13.71 16.59 -24.79
C HIS A 100 -12.98 17.82 -24.25
N ARG A 101 -12.43 18.67 -25.12
CA ARG A 101 -11.95 19.99 -24.72
C ARG A 101 -13.14 20.86 -24.32
N SER A 102 -13.35 21.00 -23.01
CA SER A 102 -14.35 21.89 -22.44
C SER A 102 -13.79 22.63 -21.24
N HIS A 103 -14.18 23.89 -21.08
CA HIS A 103 -13.92 24.67 -19.86
C HIS A 103 -14.80 24.23 -18.68
N ARG A 104 -15.79 23.36 -18.93
CA ARG A 104 -16.71 22.87 -17.90
C ARG A 104 -16.19 21.53 -17.36
N TYR A 105 -15.88 21.49 -16.07
CA TYR A 105 -15.25 20.35 -15.39
C TYR A 105 -16.04 19.03 -15.49
N TYR A 106 -17.35 19.08 -15.70
CA TYR A 106 -18.22 17.90 -15.77
C TYR A 106 -18.31 17.28 -17.17
N MET A 107 -17.93 18.01 -18.23
CA MET A 107 -18.04 17.52 -19.61
C MET A 107 -17.13 16.30 -19.89
N PRO A 108 -15.89 16.21 -19.36
CA PRO A 108 -15.07 15.01 -19.48
C PRO A 108 -15.60 13.76 -18.75
N ILE A 109 -16.66 13.90 -17.94
CA ILE A 109 -17.26 12.80 -17.15
C ILE A 109 -18.42 12.14 -17.91
N LEU A 110 -19.08 12.88 -18.80
CA LEU A 110 -20.24 12.37 -19.55
C LEU A 110 -19.77 11.47 -20.70
N PRO A 111 -20.35 10.26 -20.85
CA PRO A 111 -20.12 9.45 -22.05
C PRO A 111 -20.72 10.18 -23.26
N SER A 112 -19.94 10.23 -24.35
CA SER A 112 -20.39 10.74 -25.67
C SER A 112 -21.34 9.77 -26.35
#